data_AF-Q31CT5-F1
#
_entry.id   AF-Q31CT5-F1
#
_cell.length_a   1.000
_cell.length_b   1.000
_cell.length_c   1.000
_cell.angle_alpha   90.00
_cell.angle_beta   90.00
_cell.angle_gamma   90.00
#
_symmetry.space_group_name_H-M   'P 1'
#
loop_
_entity.id
_entity.type
_entity.pdbx_description
1 polymer ?
#
loop_
_entity_poly.entity_id
_entity_poly.type
_entity_poly.pdbx_seq_one_letter_code
_entity_poly.pdbx_strand_id
1 'polypeptide(L)'
;MAWILIVFLILLGGLIAPFGDLLGTKIGKARFSILKLRPKKTATIVTIITGGFISAISIGLLILVSEEFRQRLFVDIPFLQKTLDESKKALLPLQEERKKLEDKINNKEKELNKLKSDVQEFRRGNVVIKRGQTLYIGQVVSNPNIKLALGKIYKRADRYVQKIVIPSKKEVKNILLWRSSDINEIEEVTAKEGNWIILIKAATNVLKGDNFVFVYPELLENKTIVRRGEVITSEILEKKDLSLQNINSTINILLKKTRDKIKLRGSIVNEINTKGDFIKKIRDSIKIGQKKKYLLEVVSLKDSKTAEIIIVELKVTKI
;
A
#
# COMPACT_ATOMS: atom_id res chain seq x y z
N MET A 1 42.33 -20.01 -48.58
CA MET A 1 42.90 -19.85 -49.94
C MET A 1 43.24 -18.40 -50.29
N ALA A 2 42.42 -17.39 -49.93
CA ALA A 2 42.72 -15.97 -50.23
C ALA A 2 44.09 -15.46 -49.75
N TRP A 3 44.55 -15.86 -48.56
CA TRP A 3 45.88 -15.48 -48.04
C TRP A 3 47.04 -15.99 -48.91
N ILE A 4 46.88 -17.14 -49.57
CA ILE A 4 47.88 -17.71 -50.47
C ILE A 4 47.99 -16.88 -51.75
N LEU A 5 46.85 -16.42 -52.29
CA LEU A 5 46.83 -15.52 -53.43
C LEU A 5 47.47 -14.17 -53.10
N ILE A 6 47.23 -13.62 -51.90
CA ILE A 6 47.86 -12.36 -51.45
C ILE A 6 49.38 -12.53 -51.33
N VAL A 7 49.85 -13.60 -50.69
CA VAL A 7 51.29 -13.88 -50.56
C VAL A 7 51.94 -14.09 -51.93
N PHE A 8 51.28 -14.82 -52.83
CA PHE A 8 51.74 -15.01 -54.20
C PHE A 8 51.83 -13.68 -54.96
N LEU A 9 50.82 -12.81 -54.83
CA LEU A 9 50.81 -11.49 -55.48
C LEU A 9 51.89 -10.56 -54.92
N ILE A 10 52.16 -10.61 -53.62
CA ILE A 10 53.25 -9.84 -52.99
C ILE A 10 54.61 -10.32 -53.51
N LEU A 11 54.81 -11.64 -53.64
CA LEU A 11 56.04 -12.21 -54.20
C LEU A 11 56.22 -11.85 -55.68
N LEU A 12 55.14 -11.93 -56.48
CA LEU A 12 55.16 -11.59 -57.89
C LEU A 12 55.39 -10.09 -58.12
N GLY A 13 54.74 -9.24 -57.31
CA GLY A 13 54.97 -7.79 -57.31
C GLY A 13 56.39 -7.42 -56.90
N GLY A 14 56.94 -8.09 -55.88
CA GLY A 14 58.34 -7.94 -55.46
C GLY A 14 59.34 -8.37 -56.53
N LEU A 15 59.02 -9.41 -57.32
CA LEU A 15 59.86 -9.88 -58.42
C LEU A 15 59.83 -8.95 -59.65
N ILE A 16 58.68 -8.32 -59.91
CA ILE A 16 58.48 -7.41 -61.04
C ILE A 16 58.96 -5.97 -60.72
N ALA A 17 58.94 -5.55 -59.46
CA ALA A 17 59.31 -4.20 -59.03
C ALA A 17 60.67 -3.70 -59.59
N PRO A 18 61.76 -4.52 -59.61
CA PRO A 18 63.05 -4.09 -60.18
C PRO A 18 62.99 -3.75 -61.67
N PHE A 19 62.07 -4.37 -62.43
CA PHE A 19 61.90 -4.10 -63.85
C PHE A 19 61.36 -2.68 -64.10
N GLY A 20 60.51 -2.15 -63.21
CA GLY A 20 60.02 -0.78 -63.29
C GLY A 20 61.14 0.25 -63.11
N ASP A 21 62.03 0.01 -62.14
CA ASP A 21 63.20 0.86 -61.88
C ASP A 21 64.26 0.76 -63.00
N LEU A 22 64.43 -0.43 -63.58
CA LEU A 22 65.29 -0.66 -64.75
C LEU A 22 64.80 0.11 -65.98
N LEU A 23 63.48 0.15 -66.22
CA LEU A 23 62.89 0.93 -67.32
C LEU A 23 63.07 2.43 -67.09
N GLY A 24 62.80 2.92 -65.89
CA GLY A 24 63.02 4.33 -65.53
C GLY A 24 64.47 4.77 -65.70
N THR A 25 65.43 3.98 -65.22
CA THR A 25 66.86 4.28 -65.32
C THR A 25 67.38 4.24 -66.77
N LYS A 26 66.88 3.32 -67.60
CA LYS A 26 67.26 3.22 -69.02
C LYS A 26 66.74 4.40 -69.84
N ILE A 27 65.51 4.86 -69.57
CA ILE A 27 64.92 6.05 -70.17
C ILE A 27 65.65 7.33 -69.73
N GLY A 28 66.06 7.40 -68.45
CA GLY A 28 66.89 8.49 -67.94
C GLY A 28 68.28 8.58 -68.60
N LYS A 29 68.92 7.44 -68.89
CA LYS A 29 70.21 7.37 -69.60
C LYS A 29 70.09 7.68 -71.10
N ALA A 30 68.97 7.28 -71.73
CA ALA A 30 68.69 7.57 -73.13
C ALA A 30 68.35 9.06 -73.42
N ARG A 31 68.38 9.93 -72.39
CA ARG A 31 68.06 11.37 -72.45
C ARG A 31 66.70 11.68 -73.08
N PHE A 32 65.75 10.76 -72.97
CA PHE A 32 64.38 10.98 -73.43
C PHE A 32 63.72 12.10 -72.64
N SER A 33 63.10 13.04 -73.35
CA SER A 33 62.32 14.14 -72.78
C SER A 33 60.88 13.99 -73.22
N ILE A 34 60.00 13.73 -72.26
CA ILE A 34 58.55 13.80 -72.45
C ILE A 34 58.11 15.16 -71.92
N LEU A 35 57.27 15.86 -72.72
CA LEU A 35 56.70 17.16 -72.36
C LEU A 35 57.75 18.23 -71.99
N LYS A 36 58.92 18.23 -72.66
CA LYS A 36 60.06 19.16 -72.44
C LYS A 36 60.72 19.12 -71.04
N LEU A 37 60.47 18.08 -70.24
CA LEU A 37 61.08 17.93 -68.92
C LEU A 37 62.55 17.45 -68.97
N ARG A 38 63.35 17.83 -67.97
CA ARG A 38 64.76 17.39 -67.83
C ARG A 38 64.78 15.86 -67.69
N PRO A 39 65.67 15.13 -68.41
CA PRO A 39 65.62 13.67 -68.48
C PRO A 39 65.56 12.90 -67.14
N LYS A 40 66.17 13.45 -66.07
CA LYS A 40 66.06 12.87 -64.72
C LYS A 40 64.62 12.89 -64.16
N LYS A 41 63.88 14.00 -64.36
CA LYS A 41 62.48 14.11 -63.91
C LYS A 41 61.56 13.25 -64.77
N THR A 42 61.84 13.16 -66.07
CA THR A 42 61.13 12.25 -66.99
C THR A 42 61.24 10.80 -66.53
N ALA A 43 62.45 10.35 -66.18
CA ALA A 43 62.68 9.01 -65.66
C ALA A 43 61.83 8.70 -64.41
N THR A 44 61.80 9.61 -63.42
CA THR A 44 60.99 9.42 -62.19
C THR A 44 59.50 9.35 -62.48
N ILE A 45 58.97 10.20 -63.37
CA ILE A 45 57.56 10.16 -63.76
C ILE A 45 57.24 8.83 -64.44
N VAL A 46 58.11 8.37 -65.35
CA VAL A 46 57.91 7.07 -66.00
C VAL A 46 57.97 5.94 -64.96
N THR A 47 58.86 5.98 -63.97
CA THR A 47 58.87 4.99 -62.88
C THR A 47 57.58 5.00 -62.07
N ILE A 48 57.07 6.18 -61.66
CA ILE A 48 55.80 6.29 -60.90
C ILE A 48 54.63 5.76 -61.72
N ILE A 49 54.55 6.11 -63.00
CA ILE A 49 53.51 5.61 -63.91
C ILE A 49 53.64 4.10 -64.09
N THR A 50 54.85 3.58 -64.29
CA THR A 50 55.10 2.14 -64.46
C THR A 50 54.72 1.38 -63.19
N GLY A 51 55.09 1.87 -62.01
CA GLY A 51 54.70 1.28 -60.72
C GLY A 51 53.20 1.35 -60.43
N GLY A 52 52.56 2.47 -60.79
CA GLY A 52 51.10 2.61 -60.73
C GLY A 52 50.38 1.65 -61.67
N PHE A 53 50.91 1.46 -62.89
CA PHE A 53 50.38 0.52 -63.88
C PHE A 53 50.53 -0.93 -63.41
N ILE A 54 51.69 -1.29 -62.83
CA ILE A 54 51.91 -2.61 -62.21
C ILE A 54 50.89 -2.84 -61.07
N SER A 55 50.65 -1.83 -60.22
CA SER A 55 49.71 -1.93 -59.10
C SER A 55 48.25 -2.05 -59.57
N ALA A 56 47.87 -1.29 -60.60
CA ALA A 56 46.55 -1.37 -61.21
C ALA A 56 46.30 -2.74 -61.87
N ILE A 57 47.29 -3.28 -62.60
CA ILE A 57 47.23 -4.63 -63.17
C ILE A 57 47.13 -5.67 -62.06
N SER A 58 47.89 -5.52 -60.99
CA SER A 58 47.90 -6.44 -59.85
C SER A 58 46.53 -6.50 -59.16
N ILE A 59 45.93 -5.35 -58.88
CA ILE A 59 44.57 -5.25 -58.32
C ILE A 59 43.52 -5.77 -59.32
N GLY A 60 43.66 -5.42 -60.60
CA GLY A 60 42.75 -5.89 -61.66
C GLY A 60 42.77 -7.41 -61.82
N LEU A 61 43.96 -8.02 -61.79
CA LEU A 61 44.13 -9.47 -61.82
C LEU A 61 43.52 -10.12 -60.59
N LEU A 62 43.70 -9.52 -59.40
CA LEU A 62 43.10 -10.01 -58.17
C LEU A 62 41.56 -9.99 -58.26
N ILE A 63 40.97 -8.92 -58.78
CA ILE A 63 39.52 -8.83 -59.02
C ILE A 63 39.04 -9.87 -60.05
N LEU A 64 39.85 -10.16 -61.07
CA LEU A 64 39.51 -11.09 -62.15
C LEU A 64 39.62 -12.56 -61.72
N VAL A 65 40.63 -12.90 -60.91
CA VAL A 65 40.92 -14.27 -60.46
C VAL A 65 40.15 -14.63 -59.19
N SER A 66 39.89 -13.67 -58.30
CA SER A 66 39.24 -13.91 -57.00
C SER A 66 37.78 -13.48 -57.00
N GLU A 67 36.90 -14.44 -57.16
CA GLU A 67 35.46 -14.22 -57.03
C GLU A 67 35.09 -13.73 -55.61
N GLU A 68 35.78 -14.23 -54.58
CA GLU A 68 35.60 -13.81 -53.19
C GLU A 68 35.90 -12.32 -52.99
N PHE A 69 36.96 -11.80 -53.62
CA PHE A 69 37.32 -10.38 -53.49
C PHE A 69 36.34 -9.47 -54.22
N ARG A 70 35.93 -9.85 -55.44
CA ARG A 70 34.92 -9.12 -56.21
C ARG A 70 33.58 -9.09 -55.47
N GLN A 71 33.14 -10.22 -54.93
CA GLN A 71 31.91 -10.33 -54.15
C GLN A 71 31.96 -9.40 -52.92
N ARG A 72 33.06 -9.44 -52.16
CA ARG A 72 33.21 -8.59 -50.98
C ARG A 72 33.23 -7.10 -51.31
N LEU A 73 34.03 -6.69 -52.30
CA LEU A 73 34.24 -5.28 -52.62
C LEU A 73 32.99 -4.62 -53.21
N PHE A 74 32.29 -5.32 -54.11
CA PHE A 74 31.20 -4.74 -54.90
C PHE A 74 29.80 -5.12 -54.42
N VAL A 75 29.64 -6.22 -53.66
CA VAL A 75 28.33 -6.69 -53.21
C VAL A 75 28.20 -6.58 -51.70
N ASP A 76 29.09 -7.23 -50.95
CA ASP A 76 28.93 -7.35 -49.50
C ASP A 76 29.10 -6.00 -48.79
N ILE A 77 30.13 -5.20 -49.12
CA ILE A 77 30.37 -3.91 -48.47
C ILE A 77 29.19 -2.94 -48.68
N PRO A 78 28.70 -2.69 -49.92
CA PRO A 78 27.53 -1.84 -50.13
C PRO A 78 26.26 -2.39 -49.48
N PHE A 79 26.05 -3.70 -49.53
CA PHE A 79 24.90 -4.35 -48.88
C PHE A 79 24.92 -4.18 -47.37
N LEU A 80 26.08 -4.36 -46.73
CA LEU A 80 26.26 -4.17 -45.28
C LEU A 80 26.02 -2.73 -44.86
N GLN A 81 26.51 -1.76 -45.64
CA GLN A 81 26.24 -0.34 -45.38
C GLN A 81 24.74 -0.04 -45.48
N LYS A 82 24.08 -0.52 -46.54
CA LYS A 82 22.64 -0.34 -46.73
C LYS A 82 21.84 -0.98 -45.59
N THR A 83 22.17 -2.20 -45.20
CA THR A 83 21.51 -2.92 -44.10
C THR A 83 21.70 -2.19 -42.76
N LEU A 84 22.90 -1.65 -42.53
CA LEU A 84 23.21 -0.89 -41.32
C LEU A 84 22.45 0.43 -41.28
N ASP A 85 22.32 1.13 -42.40
CA ASP A 85 21.54 2.36 -42.51
C ASP A 85 20.03 2.10 -42.36
N GLU A 86 19.50 1.04 -42.97
CA GLU A 86 18.10 0.61 -42.80
C GLU A 86 17.82 0.24 -41.33
N SER A 87 18.72 -0.52 -40.71
CA SER A 87 18.61 -0.90 -39.29
C SER A 87 18.66 0.33 -38.37
N LYS A 88 19.59 1.28 -38.62
CA LYS A 88 19.64 2.54 -37.88
C LYS A 88 18.36 3.35 -38.06
N LYS A 89 17.87 3.46 -39.30
CA LYS A 89 16.64 4.19 -39.62
C LYS A 89 15.40 3.57 -38.97
N ALA A 90 15.39 2.25 -38.77
CA ALA A 90 14.33 1.55 -38.03
C ALA A 90 14.48 1.67 -36.50
N LEU A 91 15.71 1.68 -35.98
CA LEU A 91 15.96 1.73 -34.53
C LEU A 91 15.65 3.10 -33.90
N LEU A 92 15.97 4.20 -34.58
CA LEU A 92 15.73 5.55 -34.06
C LEU A 92 14.25 5.82 -33.70
N PRO A 93 13.25 5.58 -34.57
CA PRO A 93 11.85 5.80 -34.22
C PRO A 93 11.38 4.84 -33.13
N LEU A 94 11.87 3.59 -33.11
CA LEU A 94 11.54 2.63 -32.06
C LEU A 94 12.09 3.06 -30.69
N GLN A 95 13.30 3.62 -30.64
CA GLN A 95 13.87 4.17 -29.40
C GLN A 95 13.08 5.39 -28.92
N GLU A 96 12.67 6.27 -29.84
CA GLU A 96 11.85 7.43 -29.50
C GLU A 96 10.45 7.03 -29.02
N GLU A 97 9.84 6.04 -29.66
CA GLU A 97 8.55 5.47 -29.25
C GLU A 97 8.66 4.80 -27.88
N ARG A 98 9.71 4.02 -27.62
CA ARG A 98 9.96 3.45 -26.29
C ARG A 98 10.05 4.53 -25.23
N LYS A 99 10.83 5.59 -25.47
CA LYS A 99 10.95 6.70 -24.53
C LYS A 99 9.60 7.37 -24.25
N LYS A 100 8.81 7.63 -25.30
CA LYS A 100 7.45 8.18 -25.16
C LYS A 100 6.53 7.27 -24.34
N LEU A 101 6.62 5.95 -24.54
CA LEU A 101 5.85 4.97 -23.78
C LEU A 101 6.28 4.90 -22.32
N GLU A 102 7.59 4.93 -22.04
CA GLU A 102 8.14 4.98 -20.68
C GLU A 102 7.67 6.22 -19.92
N ASP A 103 7.73 7.40 -20.54
CA ASP A 103 7.23 8.65 -19.96
C ASP A 103 5.72 8.57 -19.67
N LYS A 104 4.95 7.97 -20.59
CA LYS A 104 3.50 7.76 -20.42
C LYS A 104 3.19 6.79 -19.28
N ILE A 105 3.96 5.72 -19.12
CA ILE A 105 3.82 4.76 -18.01
C ILE A 105 4.12 5.46 -16.69
N ASN A 106 5.23 6.20 -16.60
CA ASN A 106 5.61 6.91 -15.39
C ASN A 106 4.56 7.96 -14.97
N ASN A 107 4.00 8.70 -15.93
CA ASN A 107 2.92 9.65 -15.65
C ASN A 107 1.65 8.95 -15.16
N LYS A 108 1.24 7.85 -15.81
CA LYS A 108 0.09 7.05 -15.36
C LYS A 108 0.31 6.46 -13.96
N GLU A 109 1.53 6.04 -13.64
CA GLU A 109 1.85 5.52 -12.32
C GLU A 109 1.75 6.61 -11.24
N LYS A 110 2.23 7.83 -11.54
CA LYS A 110 2.05 9.00 -10.66
C LYS A 110 0.59 9.34 -10.45
N GLU A 111 -0.21 9.37 -11.52
CA GLU A 111 -1.67 9.61 -11.43
C GLU A 111 -2.37 8.53 -10.60
N LEU A 112 -2.01 7.26 -10.80
CA LEU A 112 -2.56 6.14 -10.04
C LEU A 112 -2.22 6.26 -8.56
N ASN A 113 -0.97 6.62 -8.23
CA ASN A 113 -0.54 6.78 -6.85
C ASN A 113 -1.24 7.97 -6.17
N LYS A 114 -1.42 9.08 -6.89
CA LYS A 114 -2.20 10.22 -6.41
C LYS A 114 -3.65 9.83 -6.16
N LEU A 115 -4.31 9.17 -7.12
CA LEU A 115 -5.70 8.73 -6.99
C LEU A 115 -5.88 7.74 -5.82
N LYS A 116 -4.93 6.82 -5.61
CA LYS A 116 -4.93 5.92 -4.44
C LYS A 116 -4.88 6.71 -3.13
N SER A 117 -4.04 7.73 -3.05
CA SER A 117 -3.93 8.61 -1.87
C SER A 117 -5.22 9.38 -1.64
N ASP A 118 -5.76 10.03 -2.69
CA ASP A 118 -7.00 10.81 -2.61
C ASP A 118 -8.18 9.94 -2.16
N VAL A 119 -8.30 8.72 -2.70
CA VAL A 119 -9.29 7.74 -2.25
C VAL A 119 -9.06 7.37 -0.79
N GLN A 120 -7.82 7.11 -0.37
CA GLN A 120 -7.54 6.76 1.03
C GLN A 120 -7.91 7.90 1.99
N GLU A 121 -7.60 9.14 1.63
CA GLU A 121 -7.95 10.32 2.41
C GLU A 121 -9.46 10.55 2.46
N PHE A 122 -10.15 10.44 1.32
CA PHE A 122 -11.60 10.51 1.24
C PHE A 122 -12.27 9.42 2.09
N ARG A 123 -11.73 8.21 2.08
CA ARG A 123 -12.21 7.11 2.94
C ARG A 123 -12.01 7.41 4.41
N ARG A 124 -10.89 8.04 4.81
CA ARG A 124 -10.64 8.42 6.22
C ARG A 124 -11.60 9.51 6.69
N GLY A 125 -11.87 10.52 5.86
CA GLY A 125 -12.76 11.64 6.19
C GLY A 125 -14.24 11.26 6.30
N ASN A 126 -14.66 10.15 5.67
CA ASN A 126 -16.07 9.74 5.60
C ASN A 126 -16.41 8.46 6.39
N VAL A 127 -15.51 7.96 7.24
CA VAL A 127 -15.83 6.81 8.12
C VAL A 127 -16.87 7.23 9.15
N VAL A 128 -18.08 6.66 9.06
CA VAL A 128 -19.17 6.91 10.00
C VAL A 128 -19.31 5.81 11.05
N ILE A 129 -18.82 4.61 10.76
CA ILE A 129 -18.78 3.47 11.67
C ILE A 129 -17.41 2.82 11.60
N LYS A 130 -16.81 2.57 12.76
CA LYS A 130 -15.52 1.86 12.86
C LYS A 130 -15.74 0.36 13.03
N ARG A 131 -14.79 -0.44 12.53
CA ARG A 131 -14.73 -1.88 12.80
C ARG A 131 -14.79 -2.14 14.31
N GLY A 132 -15.61 -3.11 14.72
CA GLY A 132 -15.82 -3.51 16.11
C GLY A 132 -16.76 -2.61 16.92
N GLN A 133 -17.21 -1.49 16.36
CA GLN A 133 -18.19 -0.62 17.01
C GLN A 133 -19.51 -1.36 17.21
N THR A 134 -20.06 -1.30 18.42
CA THR A 134 -21.41 -1.80 18.73
C THR A 134 -22.44 -0.87 18.11
N LEU A 135 -23.27 -1.41 17.22
CA LEU A 135 -24.31 -0.70 16.48
C LEU A 135 -25.67 -0.85 17.16
N TYR A 136 -25.91 -1.98 17.80
CA TYR A 136 -27.17 -2.24 18.49
C TYR A 136 -26.97 -3.24 19.62
N ILE A 137 -27.78 -3.09 20.66
CA ILE A 137 -27.83 -3.98 21.82
C ILE A 137 -29.27 -4.46 21.93
N GLY A 138 -29.47 -5.78 21.83
CA GLY A 138 -30.79 -6.41 21.95
C GLY A 138 -30.80 -7.44 23.07
N GLN A 139 -31.87 -7.51 23.84
CA GLN A 139 -32.10 -8.63 24.76
C GLN A 139 -32.84 -9.74 24.02
N VAL A 140 -32.41 -10.97 24.26
CA VAL A 140 -33.01 -12.17 23.71
C VAL A 140 -33.27 -13.15 24.85
N VAL A 141 -34.53 -13.52 25.00
CA VAL A 141 -34.96 -14.56 25.95
C VAL A 141 -35.11 -15.84 25.16
N SER A 142 -34.59 -16.95 25.68
CA SER A 142 -34.78 -18.27 25.09
C SER A 142 -36.28 -18.54 24.91
N ASN A 143 -36.71 -18.79 23.67
CA ASN A 143 -38.10 -19.00 23.29
C ASN A 143 -38.12 -19.82 21.99
N PRO A 144 -39.09 -20.74 21.79
CA PRO A 144 -39.25 -21.49 20.54
C PRO A 144 -39.31 -20.63 19.27
N ASN A 145 -39.65 -19.33 19.37
CA ASN A 145 -39.71 -18.38 18.27
C ASN A 145 -38.53 -17.39 18.19
N ILE A 146 -37.31 -17.85 18.47
CA ILE A 146 -36.09 -17.04 18.43
C ILE A 146 -35.91 -16.27 17.12
N LYS A 147 -36.24 -16.88 15.98
CA LYS A 147 -36.15 -16.28 14.64
C LYS A 147 -36.94 -14.98 14.52
N LEU A 148 -38.15 -14.93 15.11
CA LEU A 148 -38.98 -13.71 15.09
C LEU A 148 -38.39 -12.61 15.97
N ALA A 149 -37.81 -12.97 17.12
CA ALA A 149 -37.14 -12.01 18.00
C ALA A 149 -35.89 -11.43 17.33
N LEU A 150 -35.07 -12.27 16.70
CA LEU A 150 -33.89 -11.87 15.93
C LEU A 150 -34.27 -10.97 14.76
N GLY A 151 -35.34 -11.29 14.02
CA GLY A 151 -35.84 -10.44 12.94
C GLY A 151 -36.23 -9.03 13.40
N LYS A 152 -36.84 -8.90 14.60
CA LYS A 152 -37.17 -7.59 15.19
C LYS A 152 -35.91 -6.81 15.59
N ILE A 153 -34.93 -7.48 16.19
CA ILE A 153 -33.64 -6.89 16.57
C ILE A 153 -32.90 -6.41 15.32
N TYR A 154 -32.79 -7.27 14.31
CA TYR A 154 -32.20 -6.97 13.01
C TYR A 154 -32.83 -5.72 12.39
N LYS A 155 -34.17 -5.66 12.30
CA LYS A 155 -34.88 -4.52 11.72
C LYS A 155 -34.67 -3.21 12.50
N ARG A 156 -34.42 -3.28 13.81
CA ARG A 156 -34.11 -2.09 14.63
C ARG A 156 -32.67 -1.64 14.42
N ALA A 157 -31.73 -2.58 14.39
CA ALA A 157 -30.33 -2.33 14.11
C ALA A 157 -30.13 -1.74 12.70
N ASP A 158 -30.77 -2.33 11.70
CA ASP A 158 -30.72 -1.87 10.31
C ASP A 158 -31.22 -0.42 10.17
N ARG A 159 -32.37 -0.08 10.78
CA ARG A 159 -32.88 1.30 10.81
C ARG A 159 -31.94 2.28 11.51
N TYR A 160 -31.24 1.85 12.55
CA TYR A 160 -30.24 2.69 13.23
C TYR A 160 -29.04 2.95 12.31
N VAL A 161 -28.53 1.90 11.67
CA VAL A 161 -27.39 1.99 10.74
C VAL A 161 -27.74 2.83 9.51
N GLN A 162 -28.94 2.69 8.95
CA GLN A 162 -29.41 3.51 7.81
C GLN A 162 -29.37 5.01 8.12
N LYS A 163 -29.81 5.42 9.31
CA LYS A 163 -29.79 6.84 9.72
C LYS A 163 -28.38 7.44 9.76
N ILE A 164 -27.38 6.61 10.03
CA ILE A 164 -25.98 7.04 10.14
C ILE A 164 -25.29 7.00 8.78
N VAL A 165 -25.50 5.92 8.03
CA VAL A 165 -24.78 5.63 6.78
C VAL A 165 -25.43 6.34 5.59
N ILE A 166 -26.77 6.29 5.48
CA ILE A 166 -27.51 6.85 4.35
C ILE A 166 -28.73 7.68 4.82
N PRO A 167 -28.53 8.81 5.52
CA PRO A 167 -29.64 9.58 6.10
C PRO A 167 -30.63 10.16 5.06
N SER A 168 -30.18 10.35 3.82
CA SER A 168 -30.92 11.08 2.78
C SER A 168 -31.73 10.20 1.81
N LYS A 169 -31.51 8.87 1.80
CA LYS A 169 -32.30 7.96 0.94
C LYS A 169 -33.54 7.51 1.70
N LYS A 170 -34.72 7.69 1.09
CA LYS A 170 -36.00 7.18 1.59
C LYS A 170 -36.24 5.69 1.26
N GLU A 171 -35.25 4.99 0.70
CA GLU A 171 -35.39 3.58 0.32
C GLU A 171 -35.47 2.67 1.55
N VAL A 172 -36.38 1.69 1.50
CA VAL A 172 -36.64 0.70 2.59
C VAL A 172 -35.76 -0.56 2.42
N LYS A 173 -34.66 -0.48 1.68
CA LYS A 173 -33.78 -1.64 1.47
C LYS A 173 -32.93 -1.87 2.71
N ASN A 174 -32.98 -3.08 3.27
CA ASN A 174 -32.08 -3.46 4.35
C ASN A 174 -30.63 -3.38 3.85
N ILE A 175 -29.78 -2.68 4.62
CA ILE A 175 -28.36 -2.52 4.31
C ILE A 175 -27.49 -3.39 5.23
N LEU A 176 -28.03 -3.84 6.36
CA LEU A 176 -27.31 -4.65 7.33
C LEU A 176 -27.16 -6.09 6.83
N LEU A 177 -25.94 -6.60 6.72
CA LEU A 177 -25.67 -7.95 6.24
C LEU A 177 -25.00 -8.80 7.33
N TRP A 178 -25.57 -9.98 7.55
CA TRP A 178 -25.09 -10.98 8.51
C TRP A 178 -24.69 -12.23 7.74
N ARG A 179 -23.77 -13.02 8.28
CA ARG A 179 -23.50 -14.34 7.71
C ARG A 179 -24.54 -15.32 8.21
N SER A 180 -24.96 -16.26 7.37
CA SER A 180 -25.88 -17.32 7.77
C SER A 180 -25.32 -18.16 8.92
N SER A 181 -24.00 -18.35 8.97
CA SER A 181 -23.31 -19.01 10.09
C SER A 181 -23.55 -18.32 11.43
N ASP A 182 -23.56 -16.98 11.44
CA ASP A 182 -23.73 -16.18 12.65
C ASP A 182 -25.15 -16.33 13.22
N ILE A 183 -26.15 -16.50 12.34
CA ILE A 183 -27.54 -16.75 12.74
C ILE A 183 -27.66 -18.14 13.39
N ASN A 184 -27.07 -19.15 12.75
CA ASN A 184 -27.11 -20.53 13.26
C ASN A 184 -26.44 -20.66 14.64
N GLU A 185 -25.31 -19.98 14.84
CA GLU A 185 -24.62 -19.96 16.14
C GLU A 185 -25.50 -19.36 17.25
N ILE A 186 -26.23 -18.27 16.93
CA ILE A 186 -27.19 -17.70 17.89
C ILE A 186 -28.30 -18.69 18.21
N GLU A 187 -28.86 -19.36 17.21
CA GLU A 187 -29.91 -20.36 17.41
C GLU A 187 -29.43 -21.50 18.31
N GLU A 188 -28.22 -21.99 18.12
CA GLU A 188 -27.63 -23.06 18.94
C GLU A 188 -27.39 -22.62 20.39
N VAL A 189 -26.81 -21.44 20.60
CA VAL A 189 -26.51 -20.93 21.95
C VAL A 189 -27.80 -20.60 22.70
N THR A 190 -28.78 -20.00 22.02
CA THR A 190 -30.05 -19.59 22.64
C THR A 190 -31.07 -20.73 22.76
N ALA A 191 -30.81 -21.90 22.16
CA ALA A 191 -31.57 -23.12 22.41
C ALA A 191 -31.46 -23.59 23.87
N LYS A 192 -30.37 -23.23 24.55
CA LYS A 192 -30.24 -23.42 26.00
C LYS A 192 -31.11 -22.39 26.72
N GLU A 193 -31.82 -22.81 27.74
CA GLU A 193 -32.59 -21.90 28.59
C GLU A 193 -31.67 -20.81 29.16
N GLY A 194 -32.09 -19.55 29.02
CA GLY A 194 -31.28 -18.43 29.45
C GLY A 194 -31.78 -17.08 28.95
N ASN A 195 -31.26 -16.03 29.59
CA ASN A 195 -31.42 -14.65 29.15
C ASN A 195 -30.11 -14.17 28.55
N TRP A 196 -30.15 -13.71 27.31
CA TRP A 196 -28.99 -13.32 26.54
C TRP A 196 -29.08 -11.85 26.10
N ILE A 197 -27.92 -11.23 25.94
CA ILE A 197 -27.75 -9.93 25.29
C ILE A 197 -26.99 -10.19 23.99
N ILE A 198 -27.51 -9.64 22.89
CA ILE A 198 -26.87 -9.67 21.58
C ILE A 198 -26.33 -8.28 21.30
N LEU A 199 -25.02 -8.19 21.09
CA LEU A 199 -24.35 -7.02 20.56
C LEU A 199 -24.17 -7.21 19.06
N ILE A 200 -24.65 -6.26 18.27
CA ILE A 200 -24.42 -6.25 16.83
C ILE A 200 -23.25 -5.34 16.56
N LYS A 201 -22.13 -5.90 16.08
CA LYS A 201 -20.88 -5.16 15.88
C LYS A 201 -20.51 -5.07 14.41
N ALA A 202 -19.92 -3.94 14.02
CA ALA A 202 -19.45 -3.73 12.65
C ALA A 202 -18.25 -4.63 12.33
N ALA A 203 -18.33 -5.40 11.24
CA ALA A 203 -17.24 -6.27 10.79
C ALA A 203 -16.09 -5.48 10.15
N THR A 204 -16.41 -4.35 9.51
CA THR A 204 -15.48 -3.48 8.78
C THR A 204 -15.72 -2.01 9.11
N ASN A 205 -14.82 -1.13 8.65
CA ASN A 205 -15.11 0.30 8.61
C ASN A 205 -16.17 0.56 7.53
N VAL A 206 -17.14 1.43 7.84
CA VAL A 206 -18.23 1.82 6.93
C VAL A 206 -18.14 3.30 6.65
N LEU A 207 -18.28 3.65 5.38
CA LEU A 207 -18.28 5.01 4.88
C LEU A 207 -19.71 5.53 4.74
N LYS A 208 -19.87 6.85 4.85
CA LYS A 208 -21.13 7.50 4.52
C LYS A 208 -21.54 7.18 3.07
N GLY A 209 -22.75 6.68 2.88
CA GLY A 209 -23.30 6.30 1.58
C GLY A 209 -23.09 4.84 1.17
N ASP A 210 -22.37 4.03 1.97
CA ASP A 210 -22.19 2.59 1.68
C ASP A 210 -23.54 1.89 1.59
N ASN A 211 -23.72 1.07 0.54
CA ASN A 211 -24.98 0.37 0.30
C ASN A 211 -25.21 -0.82 1.24
N PHE A 212 -24.14 -1.37 1.81
CA PHE A 212 -24.20 -2.53 2.70
C PHE A 212 -23.24 -2.40 3.86
N VAL A 213 -23.65 -2.93 5.01
CA VAL A 213 -22.88 -2.92 6.26
C VAL A 213 -22.80 -4.33 6.81
N PHE A 214 -21.62 -4.92 6.74
CA PHE A 214 -21.35 -6.23 7.31
C PHE A 214 -21.23 -6.16 8.82
N VAL A 215 -21.93 -7.05 9.52
CA VAL A 215 -21.91 -7.15 10.97
C VAL A 215 -21.73 -8.58 11.43
N TYR A 216 -21.32 -8.72 12.68
CA TYR A 216 -21.30 -9.99 13.40
C TYR A 216 -21.94 -9.79 14.78
N PRO A 217 -22.62 -10.83 15.31
CA PRO A 217 -23.16 -10.80 16.65
C PRO A 217 -22.08 -11.17 17.69
N GLU A 218 -22.26 -10.65 18.90
CA GLU A 218 -21.57 -11.11 20.10
C GLU A 218 -22.61 -11.36 21.19
N LEU A 219 -22.63 -12.58 21.71
CA LEU A 219 -23.58 -13.02 22.71
C LEU A 219 -22.99 -12.93 24.10
N LEU A 220 -23.75 -12.35 25.02
CA LEU A 220 -23.40 -12.24 26.43
C LEU A 220 -24.56 -12.74 27.28
N GLU A 221 -24.25 -13.38 28.40
CA GLU A 221 -25.27 -13.74 29.38
C GLU A 221 -25.81 -12.49 30.08
N ASN A 222 -27.14 -12.39 30.22
CA ASN A 222 -27.80 -11.29 30.91
C ASN A 222 -27.89 -11.55 32.42
N LYS A 223 -26.75 -11.45 33.11
CA LYS A 223 -26.62 -11.68 34.55
C LYS A 223 -26.65 -10.38 35.35
N THR A 224 -26.96 -10.50 36.64
CA THR A 224 -26.90 -9.38 37.59
C THR A 224 -25.45 -9.02 37.91
N ILE A 225 -25.06 -7.77 37.66
CA ILE A 225 -23.68 -7.27 37.87
C ILE A 225 -23.50 -6.68 39.26
N VAL A 226 -24.51 -5.95 39.73
CA VAL A 226 -24.56 -5.35 41.06
C VAL A 226 -25.96 -5.47 41.64
N ARG A 227 -26.05 -5.61 42.96
CA ARG A 227 -27.31 -5.58 43.71
C ARG A 227 -27.53 -4.26 44.42
N ARG A 228 -28.78 -3.88 44.64
CA ARG A 228 -29.15 -2.70 45.44
C ARG A 228 -28.53 -2.81 46.84
N GLY A 229 -27.87 -1.73 47.27
CA GLY A 229 -27.18 -1.66 48.57
C GLY A 229 -25.80 -2.33 48.59
N GLU A 230 -25.35 -2.94 47.49
CA GLU A 230 -24.03 -3.55 47.41
C GLU A 230 -22.91 -2.48 47.41
N VAL A 231 -21.89 -2.67 48.25
CA VAL A 231 -20.65 -1.89 48.19
C VAL A 231 -19.78 -2.44 47.05
N ILE A 232 -19.66 -1.67 45.98
CA ILE A 232 -18.91 -2.06 44.79
C ILE A 232 -17.42 -1.92 45.09
N THR A 233 -16.96 -0.74 45.52
CA THR A 233 -15.57 -0.50 45.89
C THR A 233 -15.49 0.43 47.08
N SER A 234 -14.38 0.33 47.81
CA SER A 234 -14.10 1.18 48.96
C SER A 234 -12.67 1.71 48.91
N GLU A 235 -12.46 2.92 49.42
CA GLU A 235 -11.13 3.52 49.61
C GLU A 235 -11.05 4.18 51.00
N ILE A 236 -9.86 4.20 51.60
CA ILE A 236 -9.60 4.91 52.85
C ILE A 236 -8.99 6.27 52.52
N LEU A 237 -9.58 7.33 53.06
CA LEU A 237 -9.08 8.70 52.97
C LEU A 237 -8.40 9.08 54.28
N GLU A 238 -7.11 9.44 54.25
CA GLU A 238 -6.34 9.88 55.41
C GLU A 238 -6.28 11.41 55.55
N LYS A 239 -5.89 11.91 56.73
CA LYS A 239 -5.81 13.36 57.02
C LYS A 239 -4.95 14.15 56.02
N LYS A 240 -3.89 13.54 55.49
CA LYS A 240 -2.99 14.15 54.49
C LYS A 240 -3.66 14.36 53.11
N ASP A 241 -4.79 13.69 52.88
CA ASP A 241 -5.50 13.65 51.61
C ASP A 241 -6.75 14.57 51.60
N LEU A 242 -6.92 15.40 52.63
CA LEU A 242 -8.09 16.30 52.78
C LEU A 242 -8.02 17.57 51.91
N SER A 243 -6.97 17.74 51.10
CA SER A 243 -6.90 18.84 50.14
C SER A 243 -7.92 18.62 49.01
N LEU A 244 -8.43 19.70 48.42
CA LEU A 244 -9.43 19.58 47.35
C LEU A 244 -8.91 18.79 46.13
N GLN A 245 -7.63 18.96 45.79
CA GLN A 245 -6.97 18.21 44.72
C GLN A 245 -6.86 16.72 45.03
N ASN A 246 -6.55 16.36 46.28
CA ASN A 246 -6.42 14.97 46.71
C ASN A 246 -7.80 14.30 46.79
N ILE A 247 -8.84 15.00 47.23
CA ILE A 247 -10.23 14.51 47.22
C ILE A 247 -10.68 14.21 45.78
N ASN A 248 -10.46 15.13 44.84
CA ASN A 248 -10.84 14.92 43.43
C ASN A 248 -10.10 13.71 42.83
N SER A 249 -8.80 13.61 43.10
CA SER A 249 -7.99 12.47 42.65
C SER A 249 -8.48 11.16 43.23
N THR A 250 -8.82 11.13 44.53
CA THR A 250 -9.35 9.96 45.21
C THR A 250 -10.70 9.53 44.65
N ILE A 251 -11.62 10.48 44.38
CA ILE A 251 -12.90 10.17 43.73
C ILE A 251 -12.68 9.58 42.33
N ASN A 252 -11.78 10.18 41.54
CA ASN A 252 -11.48 9.68 40.20
C ASN A 252 -10.91 8.25 40.24
N ILE A 253 -10.00 7.97 41.18
CA ILE A 253 -9.46 6.62 41.41
C ILE A 253 -10.58 5.67 41.84
N LEU A 254 -11.43 6.06 42.80
CA LEU A 254 -12.52 5.24 43.30
C LEU A 254 -13.54 4.91 42.21
N LEU A 255 -13.94 5.90 41.39
CA LEU A 255 -14.83 5.69 40.26
C LEU A 255 -14.17 4.85 39.16
N LYS A 256 -12.87 5.01 38.91
CA LYS A 256 -12.12 4.14 37.99
C LYS A 256 -12.10 2.69 38.48
N LYS A 257 -11.74 2.45 39.73
CA LYS A 257 -11.81 1.11 40.36
C LYS A 257 -13.22 0.53 40.30
N THR A 258 -14.25 1.36 40.53
CA THR A 258 -15.65 0.95 40.41
C THR A 258 -15.95 0.46 38.99
N ARG A 259 -15.58 1.27 37.96
CA ARG A 259 -15.74 0.93 36.53
C ARG A 259 -15.02 -0.35 36.15
N ASP A 260 -13.77 -0.49 36.58
CA ASP A 260 -12.97 -1.68 36.28
C ASP A 260 -13.61 -2.92 36.92
N LYS A 261 -14.09 -2.82 38.17
CA LYS A 261 -14.75 -3.92 38.86
C LYS A 261 -16.07 -4.34 38.20
N ILE A 262 -16.92 -3.40 37.78
CA ILE A 262 -18.18 -3.74 37.08
C ILE A 262 -17.91 -4.31 35.68
N LYS A 263 -16.85 -3.86 34.99
CA LYS A 263 -16.43 -4.42 33.70
C LYS A 263 -15.92 -5.84 33.84
N LEU A 264 -15.09 -6.11 34.86
CA LEU A 264 -14.63 -7.46 35.19
C LEU A 264 -15.77 -8.43 35.50
N ARG A 265 -16.86 -7.92 36.10
CA ARG A 265 -18.07 -8.71 36.34
C ARG A 265 -18.90 -8.94 35.08
N GLY A 266 -18.59 -8.28 33.97
CA GLY A 266 -19.25 -8.46 32.66
C GLY A 266 -20.19 -7.34 32.25
N SER A 267 -20.18 -6.16 32.91
CA SER A 267 -20.96 -5.01 32.43
C SER A 267 -20.42 -4.49 31.09
N ILE A 268 -21.32 -4.21 30.15
CA ILE A 268 -20.99 -3.55 28.88
C ILE A 268 -21.18 -2.03 28.93
N VAL A 269 -21.61 -1.50 30.08
CA VAL A 269 -21.85 -0.07 30.26
C VAL A 269 -20.53 0.63 30.56
N ASN A 270 -20.21 1.65 29.77
CA ASN A 270 -18.96 2.42 29.91
C ASN A 270 -19.03 3.49 31.00
N GLU A 271 -20.23 3.96 31.33
CA GLU A 271 -20.47 5.07 32.25
C GLU A 271 -21.18 4.60 33.52
N ILE A 272 -20.88 5.26 34.64
CA ILE A 272 -21.56 5.05 35.91
C ILE A 272 -22.24 6.36 36.25
N ASN A 273 -23.53 6.31 36.54
CA ASN A 273 -24.30 7.48 36.93
C ASN A 273 -24.16 7.68 38.44
N THR A 274 -23.63 8.83 38.84
CA THR A 274 -23.51 9.19 40.26
C THR A 274 -24.74 9.96 40.71
N LYS A 275 -25.37 9.53 41.81
CA LYS A 275 -26.43 10.30 42.46
C LYS A 275 -25.82 11.34 43.40
N GLY A 276 -25.97 12.61 43.02
CA GLY A 276 -25.47 13.75 43.80
C GLY A 276 -23.98 14.04 43.60
N ASP A 277 -23.52 15.11 44.25
CA ASP A 277 -22.12 15.56 44.18
C ASP A 277 -21.28 14.85 45.25
N PHE A 278 -20.39 13.97 44.80
CA PHE A 278 -19.49 13.19 45.67
C PHE A 278 -18.50 14.10 46.40
N ILE A 279 -18.02 15.18 45.77
CA ILE A 279 -17.09 16.14 46.37
C ILE A 279 -17.81 16.85 47.53
N LYS A 280 -19.02 17.34 47.29
CA LYS A 280 -19.83 17.98 48.33
C LYS A 280 -20.09 17.02 49.50
N LYS A 281 -20.48 15.77 49.21
CA LYS A 281 -20.78 14.76 50.24
C LYS A 281 -19.56 14.44 51.12
N ILE A 282 -18.37 14.33 50.52
CA ILE A 282 -17.11 14.16 51.27
C ILE A 282 -16.82 15.39 52.13
N ARG A 283 -16.91 16.60 51.56
CA ARG A 283 -16.64 17.87 52.27
C ARG A 283 -17.55 18.04 53.49
N ASP A 284 -18.85 17.80 53.33
CA ASP A 284 -19.83 17.94 54.40
C ASP A 284 -19.58 16.89 55.51
N SER A 285 -19.09 15.70 55.15
CA SER A 285 -18.76 14.62 56.11
C SER A 285 -17.46 14.87 56.89
N ILE A 286 -16.47 15.53 56.28
CA ILE A 286 -15.18 15.89 56.91
C ILE A 286 -15.32 17.06 57.89
N LYS A 287 -16.24 18.00 57.65
CA LYS A 287 -16.47 19.15 58.54
C LYS A 287 -16.93 18.76 59.94
N ILE A 288 -17.40 17.53 60.13
CA ILE A 288 -17.96 17.04 61.39
C ILE A 288 -16.93 16.13 62.10
N GLY A 289 -16.06 16.70 62.94
CA GLY A 289 -15.32 15.95 63.98
C GLY A 289 -13.87 15.55 63.66
N GLN A 290 -13.04 15.59 64.71
CA GLN A 290 -11.57 15.45 64.75
C GLN A 290 -11.01 14.05 64.37
N LYS A 291 -11.68 13.28 63.50
CA LYS A 291 -11.19 11.95 63.07
C LYS A 291 -10.24 12.05 61.88
N LYS A 292 -9.21 11.18 61.88
CA LYS A 292 -8.08 11.22 60.93
C LYS A 292 -8.25 10.32 59.70
N LYS A 293 -9.25 9.42 59.68
CA LYS A 293 -9.50 8.47 58.60
C LYS A 293 -10.99 8.34 58.29
N TYR A 294 -11.31 8.24 57.01
CA TYR A 294 -12.68 8.08 56.49
C TYR A 294 -12.71 6.93 55.49
N LEU A 295 -13.71 6.06 55.58
CA LEU A 295 -13.99 5.02 54.60
C LEU A 295 -14.99 5.58 53.57
N LEU A 296 -14.58 5.60 52.31
CA LEU A 296 -15.39 6.00 51.18
C LEU A 296 -15.89 4.72 50.49
N GLU A 297 -17.20 4.53 50.43
CA GLU A 297 -17.83 3.36 49.83
C GLU A 297 -18.71 3.78 48.65
N VAL A 298 -18.53 3.16 47.49
CA VAL A 298 -19.43 3.33 46.34
C VAL A 298 -20.49 2.25 46.41
N VAL A 299 -21.74 2.66 46.62
CA VAL A 299 -22.87 1.76 46.86
C VAL A 299 -23.83 1.81 45.66
N SER A 300 -24.27 0.65 45.19
CA SER A 300 -25.28 0.60 44.13
C SER A 300 -26.66 0.97 44.66
N LEU A 301 -27.40 1.81 43.92
CA LEU A 301 -28.75 2.25 44.29
C LEU A 301 -29.87 1.32 43.81
N LYS A 302 -29.55 0.42 42.87
CA LYS A 302 -30.49 -0.57 42.33
C LYS A 302 -29.76 -1.83 41.88
N ASP A 303 -30.54 -2.86 41.59
CA ASP A 303 -30.02 -3.99 40.82
C ASP A 303 -29.76 -3.53 39.38
N SER A 304 -28.63 -3.93 38.83
CA SER A 304 -28.29 -3.68 37.43
C SER A 304 -27.73 -4.94 36.79
N LYS A 305 -28.28 -5.31 35.63
CA LYS A 305 -27.79 -6.41 34.80
C LYS A 305 -26.72 -5.97 33.80
N THR A 306 -26.17 -6.93 33.05
CA THR A 306 -25.10 -6.80 32.04
C THR A 306 -25.17 -5.51 31.20
N ALA A 307 -26.35 -5.17 30.68
CA ALA A 307 -26.55 -4.03 29.76
C ALA A 307 -27.26 -2.82 30.40
N GLU A 308 -27.58 -2.86 31.69
CA GLU A 308 -28.39 -1.84 32.35
C GLU A 308 -27.52 -0.76 32.99
N ILE A 309 -27.99 0.49 32.94
CA ILE A 309 -27.32 1.63 33.57
C ILE A 309 -27.10 1.34 35.06
N ILE A 310 -25.88 1.57 35.53
CA ILE A 310 -25.49 1.43 36.93
C ILE A 310 -25.53 2.81 37.59
N ILE A 311 -26.31 2.93 38.66
CA ILE A 311 -26.47 4.16 39.43
C ILE A 311 -25.89 3.93 40.82
N VAL A 312 -24.95 4.77 41.22
CA VAL A 312 -24.23 4.64 42.48
C VAL A 312 -24.35 5.90 43.32
N GLU A 313 -24.19 5.72 44.62
CA GLU A 313 -23.99 6.80 45.57
C GLU A 313 -22.71 6.59 46.37
N LEU A 314 -22.16 7.69 46.89
CA LEU A 314 -21.04 7.63 47.81
C LEU A 314 -21.54 7.58 49.24
N LYS A 315 -21.09 6.62 50.03
CA LYS A 315 -21.27 6.58 51.48
C LYS A 315 -19.94 6.89 52.15
N VAL A 316 -19.96 7.78 53.13
CA VAL A 316 -18.77 8.20 53.87
C VAL A 316 -18.94 7.79 55.32
N THR A 317 -18.13 6.84 55.77
CA THR A 317 -18.17 6.32 57.14
C THR A 317 -16.90 6.73 57.86
N LYS A 318 -17.03 7.19 59.11
CA LYS A 318 -15.86 7.55 59.93
C LYS A 318 -15.29 6.29 60.56
N ILE A 319 -14.00 6.05 60.37
CA ILE A 319 -13.26 4.95 61.00
C ILE A 319 -12.31 5.54 62.05
#